data_AF-A0A6B3EKQ3-F1
#
_entry.id   AF-A0A6B3EKQ3-F1
#
_cell.length_a   1.000
_cell.length_b   1.000
_cell.length_c   1.000
_cell.angle_alpha   90.00
_cell.angle_beta   90.00
_cell.angle_gamma   90.00
#
_symmetry.space_group_name_H-M   'P 1'
#
loop_
_entity.id
_entity.type
_entity.pdbx_description
1 polymer ?
#
loop_
_entity_poly.entity_id
_entity_poly.type
_entity_poly.pdbx_seq_one_letter_code
_entity_poly.pdbx_strand_id
1 'polypeptide(L)'
;WSGWGFLQRDPTAAKFKAQVDALASSGLKDLGYTYANMDDFWYKCPGSQGPDVDSNGRWVTDESLFPGSGSRDGMQVLADYVHGKGMKFGLYVTPG
;
A
#
# COMPACT_ATOMS: atom_id res chain seq x y z
N TRP A 1 -8.00 3.86 -7.96
CA TRP A 1 -6.64 4.16 -8.43
C TRP A 1 -5.73 3.03 -8.01
N SER A 2 -4.78 2.62 -8.86
CA SER A 2 -3.72 1.65 -8.52
C SER A 2 -2.36 2.32 -8.65
N GLY A 3 -1.45 1.97 -7.73
CA GLY A 3 -0.06 2.42 -7.73
C GLY A 3 0.75 1.98 -8.96
N TRP A 4 0.38 0.91 -9.67
CA TRP A 4 1.20 0.36 -10.75
C TRP A 4 1.48 1.37 -11.87
N GLY A 5 0.48 2.18 -12.23
CA GLY A 5 0.62 3.14 -13.33
C GLY A 5 1.68 4.23 -13.11
N PHE A 6 2.13 4.43 -11.86
CA PHE A 6 3.07 5.49 -11.51
C PHE A 6 4.22 5.04 -10.60
N LEU A 7 3.93 4.33 -9.51
CA LEU A 7 4.92 3.93 -8.51
C LEU A 7 5.78 2.73 -8.96
N GLN A 8 5.17 1.78 -9.67
CA GLN A 8 5.82 0.56 -10.17
C GLN A 8 6.70 -0.11 -9.09
N ARG A 9 8.02 -0.17 -9.32
CA ARG A 9 8.99 -0.88 -8.48
C ARG A 9 9.59 -0.03 -7.35
N ASP A 10 9.12 1.20 -7.18
CA ASP A 10 9.63 2.11 -6.17
C ASP A 10 8.48 2.76 -5.36
N PRO A 11 7.57 1.95 -4.77
CA PRO A 11 6.54 2.48 -3.90
C PRO A 11 7.12 2.76 -2.51
N THR A 12 6.70 3.87 -1.90
CA THR A 12 6.95 4.16 -0.49
C THR A 12 5.68 4.65 0.17
N ALA A 13 5.58 4.56 1.50
CA ALA A 13 4.43 5.09 2.23
C ALA A 13 4.20 6.58 1.91
N ALA A 14 5.28 7.36 1.79
CA ALA A 14 5.19 8.78 1.46
C ALA A 14 4.62 9.03 0.05
N LYS A 15 5.14 8.33 -0.97
CA LYS A 15 4.65 8.48 -2.34
C LYS A 15 3.20 8.05 -2.47
N PHE A 16 2.82 6.94 -1.84
CA PHE A 16 1.44 6.47 -1.86
C PHE A 16 0.48 7.45 -1.18
N LYS A 17 0.84 7.97 0.01
CA LYS A 17 0.04 8.99 0.72
C LYS A 17 -0.17 10.24 -0.13
N ALA A 18 0.85 10.70 -0.86
CA ALA A 18 0.72 11.84 -1.77
C ALA A 18 -0.31 11.58 -2.90
N GLN A 19 -0.37 10.36 -3.43
CA GLN A 19 -1.39 9.99 -4.43
C GLN A 19 -2.80 9.93 -3.83
N VAL A 20 -2.92 9.44 -2.59
CA VAL A 20 -4.19 9.44 -1.86
C VAL A 20 -4.66 10.87 -1.58
N ASP A 21 -3.77 11.77 -1.16
CA ASP A 21 -4.08 13.19 -0.96
C ASP A 21 -4.56 13.86 -2.26
N ALA A 22 -3.87 13.61 -3.37
CA ALA A 22 -4.25 14.12 -4.68
C ALA A 22 -5.63 13.58 -5.10
N LEU A 23 -5.87 12.28 -4.95
CA LEU A 23 -7.15 11.67 -5.30
C LEU A 23 -8.29 12.21 -4.42
N ALA A 24 -8.07 12.35 -3.11
CA ALA A 24 -9.05 12.87 -2.16
C ALA A 24 -9.44 14.34 -2.43
N SER A 25 -8.51 15.15 -2.94
CA SER A 25 -8.70 16.59 -3.22
C SER A 25 -9.08 16.92 -4.66
N SER A 26 -8.93 15.98 -5.59
CA SER A 26 -9.19 16.18 -7.02
C SER A 26 -10.67 16.36 -7.42
N GLY A 27 -11.62 16.09 -6.52
CA GLY A 27 -13.04 15.99 -6.83
C GLY A 27 -13.46 14.64 -7.44
N LEU A 28 -12.50 13.76 -7.81
CA LEU A 28 -12.82 12.42 -8.32
C LEU A 28 -13.48 11.54 -7.25
N LYS A 29 -13.19 11.77 -5.97
CA LYS A 29 -13.84 11.05 -4.88
C LYS A 29 -15.37 11.24 -4.92
N ASP A 30 -15.84 12.45 -5.18
CA ASP A 30 -17.27 12.79 -5.26
C ASP A 30 -17.94 12.18 -6.50
N LEU A 31 -17.14 11.82 -7.51
CA LEU A 31 -17.55 11.07 -8.70
C LEU A 31 -17.47 9.54 -8.51
N GLY A 32 -17.17 9.06 -7.30
CA GLY A 32 -17.16 7.63 -6.96
C GLY A 32 -15.78 6.95 -6.99
N TYR A 33 -14.69 7.69 -7.23
CA TYR A 33 -13.34 7.12 -7.20
C TYR A 33 -12.83 6.98 -5.76
N THR A 34 -13.29 5.94 -5.07
CA THR A 34 -13.05 5.80 -3.63
C THR A 34 -11.93 4.84 -3.26
N TYR A 35 -11.38 4.05 -4.19
CA TYR A 35 -10.33 3.07 -3.89
C TYR A 35 -8.93 3.59 -4.21
N ALA A 36 -8.01 3.41 -3.28
CA ALA A 36 -6.57 3.55 -3.48
C ALA A 36 -5.89 2.19 -3.24
N ASN A 37 -5.34 1.61 -4.30
CA ASN A 37 -4.79 0.26 -4.29
C ASN A 37 -3.26 0.32 -4.27
N MET A 38 -2.66 -0.21 -3.21
CA MET A 38 -1.22 -0.51 -3.16
C MET A 38 -0.97 -1.70 -4.06
N ASP A 39 -0.13 -1.48 -5.08
CA ASP A 39 0.23 -2.52 -6.03
C ASP A 39 1.50 -3.25 -5.55
N ASP A 40 2.18 -3.96 -6.44
CA ASP A 40 3.36 -4.77 -6.13
C ASP A 40 4.50 -4.00 -5.42
N PHE A 41 5.47 -4.73 -4.85
CA PHE A 41 6.67 -4.21 -4.15
C PHE A 41 6.42 -3.53 -2.77
N TRP A 42 5.31 -3.82 -2.10
CA TRP A 42 5.09 -3.39 -0.71
C TRP A 42 5.79 -4.25 0.36
N TYR A 43 6.21 -5.45 -0.05
CA TYR A 43 6.73 -6.51 0.81
C TYR A 43 8.25 -6.64 0.70
N LYS A 44 8.85 -7.27 1.71
CA LYS A 44 10.26 -7.60 1.72
C LYS A 44 10.56 -8.72 0.73
N CYS A 45 11.45 -8.48 -0.22
CA CYS A 45 11.85 -9.44 -1.25
C CYS A 45 13.38 -9.57 -1.28
N PRO A 46 13.99 -10.51 -0.53
CA PRO A 46 15.44 -10.54 -0.37
C PRO A 46 16.20 -11.05 -1.60
N GLY A 47 15.50 -11.59 -2.62
CA GLY A 47 16.14 -12.22 -3.76
C GLY A 47 15.16 -12.91 -4.70
N SER A 48 15.68 -13.78 -5.57
CA SER A 48 14.91 -14.47 -6.61
C SER A 48 13.88 -15.48 -6.08
N GLN A 49 13.93 -15.82 -4.78
CA GLN A 49 12.95 -16.67 -4.12
C GLN A 49 11.58 -16.01 -3.93
N GLY A 50 11.48 -14.69 -4.07
CA GLY A 50 10.24 -13.93 -3.88
C GLY A 50 10.09 -13.35 -2.47
N PRO A 51 8.84 -13.02 -2.06
CA PRO A 51 8.55 -12.38 -0.79
C PRO A 51 8.99 -13.21 0.43
N ASP A 52 9.55 -12.56 1.44
CA ASP A 52 9.69 -13.14 2.77
C ASP A 52 8.30 -13.37 3.38
N VAL A 53 8.17 -14.46 4.14
CA VAL A 53 6.92 -14.82 4.83
C VAL A 53 7.12 -15.02 6.33
N ASP A 54 6.08 -14.73 7.10
CA ASP A 54 6.03 -15.02 8.54
C ASP A 54 5.77 -16.50 8.85
N SER A 55 5.68 -16.85 10.13
CA SER A 55 5.43 -18.23 10.58
C SER A 55 4.09 -18.82 10.14
N ASN A 56 3.17 -18.00 9.60
CA ASN A 56 1.89 -18.42 9.05
C ASN A 56 1.86 -18.37 7.52
N GLY A 57 3.00 -18.13 6.87
CA GLY A 57 3.09 -18.03 5.41
C GLY A 57 2.58 -16.72 4.82
N ARG A 58 2.42 -15.66 5.62
CA ARG A 58 1.95 -14.34 5.15
C ARG A 58 3.13 -13.47 4.74
N TRP A 59 3.02 -12.76 3.63
CA TRP A 59 4.08 -11.85 3.16
C TRP A 59 4.40 -10.78 4.22
N VAL A 60 5.69 -10.53 4.42
CA VAL A 60 6.18 -9.54 5.38
C VAL A 60 6.33 -8.19 4.70
N THR A 61 5.76 -7.13 5.27
CA THR A 61 5.89 -5.75 4.81
C THR A 61 7.36 -5.29 4.83
N ASP A 62 7.80 -4.54 3.82
CA ASP A 62 9.11 -3.87 3.88
C ASP A 62 9.03 -2.62 4.78
N GLU A 63 9.48 -2.74 6.03
CA GLU A 63 9.42 -1.66 7.01
C GLU A 63 10.32 -0.45 6.66
N SER A 64 11.30 -0.62 5.78
CA SER A 64 12.15 0.49 5.34
C SER A 64 11.40 1.45 4.40
N LEU A 65 10.47 0.91 3.61
CA LEU A 65 9.62 1.65 2.67
C LEU A 65 8.27 2.02 3.32
N PHE A 66 7.79 1.17 4.23
CA PHE A 66 6.48 1.24 4.87
C PHE A 66 6.63 1.06 6.39
N PRO A 67 7.04 2.12 7.10
CA PRO A 67 7.24 2.02 8.54
C PRO A 67 5.92 1.74 9.28
N GLY A 68 5.97 0.76 10.19
CA GLY A 68 4.88 0.45 11.11
C GLY A 68 4.71 1.48 12.23
N SER A 69 3.72 1.27 13.09
CA SER A 69 3.46 2.13 14.25
C SER A 69 2.89 1.32 15.43
N GLY A 70 3.70 1.17 16.47
CA GLY A 70 3.35 0.33 17.62
C GLY A 70 3.23 -1.13 17.18
N SER A 71 2.08 -1.75 17.44
CA SER A 71 1.78 -3.13 17.03
C SER A 71 1.25 -3.27 15.60
N ARG A 72 1.13 -2.17 14.85
CA ARG A 72 0.60 -2.17 13.48
C ARG A 72 1.73 -2.20 12.45
N ASP A 73 1.60 -3.08 11.46
CA ASP A 73 2.49 -3.11 10.30
C ASP A 73 2.28 -1.90 9.37
N GLY A 74 3.20 -1.71 8.42
CA GLY A 74 3.17 -0.58 7.48
C GLY A 74 1.92 -0.53 6.59
N MET A 75 1.34 -1.68 6.21
CA MET A 75 0.12 -1.72 5.40
C MET A 75 -1.11 -1.36 6.24
N GLN A 76 -1.17 -1.76 7.51
CA GLN A 76 -2.20 -1.33 8.44
C GLN A 76 -2.16 0.19 8.65
N VAL A 77 -0.96 0.76 8.85
CA VAL A 77 -0.79 2.22 8.98
C VAL A 77 -1.24 2.97 7.72
N LEU A 78 -0.96 2.43 6.54
CA LEU A 78 -1.42 2.99 5.27
C LEU A 78 -2.93 2.88 5.09
N ALA A 79 -3.52 1.73 5.43
CA ALA A 79 -4.96 1.52 5.37
C ALA A 79 -5.70 2.51 6.29
N ASP A 80 -5.23 2.69 7.53
CA ASP A 80 -5.78 3.68 8.47
C ASP A 80 -5.74 5.10 7.90
N TYR A 81 -4.62 5.47 7.27
CA TYR A 81 -4.48 6.77 6.61
C TYR A 81 -5.49 6.94 5.47
N VAL A 82 -5.65 5.94 4.60
CA VAL A 82 -6.61 5.96 3.49
C VAL A 82 -8.05 6.05 4.00
N HIS A 83 -8.40 5.27 5.04
CA HIS A 83 -9.70 5.35 5.69
C HIS A 83 -9.95 6.73 6.31
N GLY A 84 -8.92 7.35 6.91
CA GLY A 84 -8.99 8.72 7.44
C GLY A 84 -9.29 9.79 6.38
N LYS A 85 -9.02 9.51 5.10
CA LYS A 85 -9.42 10.36 3.96
C LYS A 85 -10.83 10.06 3.45
N GLY A 86 -11.56 9.15 4.10
CA GLY A 86 -12.87 8.66 3.67
C GLY A 86 -12.81 7.85 2.38
N MET A 87 -11.71 7.15 2.16
CA MET A 87 -11.45 6.31 0.99
C MET A 87 -11.27 4.85 1.43
N LYS A 88 -11.18 3.92 0.48
CA LYS A 88 -11.03 2.48 0.70
C LYS A 88 -9.64 2.02 0.25
N PHE A 89 -9.03 1.14 1.02
CA PHE A 89 -7.71 0.59 0.72
C PHE A 89 -7.83 -0.74 -0.03
N GLY A 90 -7.00 -0.91 -1.07
CA GLY A 90 -6.78 -2.19 -1.74
C GLY A 90 -5.31 -2.60 -1.67
N LEU A 91 -5.04 -3.91 -1.70
CA LEU A 91 -3.70 -4.46 -1.60
C LEU A 91 -3.50 -5.56 -2.65
N TYR A 92 -2.39 -5.49 -3.36
CA TYR A 92 -1.96 -6.52 -4.30
C TYR A 92 -1.34 -7.72 -3.56
N VAL A 93 -1.74 -8.91 -4.00
CA VAL A 93 -1.13 -10.20 -3.64
C VAL A 93 -1.17 -11.12 -4.87
N THR A 94 -0.24 -12.06 -4.96
CA THR A 94 -0.21 -13.09 -6.01
C THR A 94 -0.70 -14.42 -5.43
N PRO A 95 -1.52 -15.19 -6.18
CA PRO A 95 -1.81 -16.58 -5.82
C PRO A 95 -0.51 -17.38 -5.69
N GLY A 96 -0.39 -18.13 -4.59
CA GLY A 96 0.75 -19.02 -4.33
C GLY A 96 0.77 -20.26 -5.21
#